data_AF-A0A6N0DWN6-F1
#
_entry.id   AF-A0A6N0DWN6-F1
#
_cell.length_a   1.000
_cell.length_b   1.000
_cell.length_c   1.000
_cell.angle_alpha   90.00
_cell.angle_beta   90.00
_cell.angle_gamma   90.00
#
_symmetry.space_group_name_H-M   'P 1'
#
loop_
_entity.id
_entity.type
_entity.pdbx_description
1 polymer ?
#
loop_
_entity_poly.entity_id
_entity_poly.type
_entity_poly.pdbx_seq_one_letter_code
_entity_poly.pdbx_strand_id
1 'polypeptide(L)'
;MLFASLALVLPLSTASAASSIEGTWSGSGTAHPKDGKPERVSCRVTYKQQSSNVYGIRATCATSSNKINQTGSLLEVNPNRYVGDFYNAQYDVSGRVRVTVSGSTQNVSFESPRGRGTVTLRKR
;
A
#
# COMPACT_ATOMS: atom_id res chain seq x y z
N MET A 1 -44.02 -47.22 0.38
CA MET A 1 -44.01 -45.74 0.39
C MET A 1 -42.55 -45.30 0.47
N LEU A 2 -41.96 -44.87 -0.66
CA LEU A 2 -40.58 -44.37 -0.73
C LEU A 2 -40.59 -42.86 -0.43
N PHE A 3 -39.83 -42.41 0.57
CA PHE A 3 -39.52 -41.01 0.76
C PHE A 3 -38.09 -40.76 0.26
N ALA A 4 -37.96 -40.05 -0.87
CA ALA A 4 -36.68 -39.58 -1.38
C ALA A 4 -36.36 -38.20 -0.77
N SER A 5 -35.38 -38.15 0.13
CA SER A 5 -34.91 -36.92 0.76
C SER A 5 -34.04 -36.15 -0.22
N LEU A 6 -34.50 -34.98 -0.67
CA LEU A 6 -33.77 -34.07 -1.54
C LEU A 6 -32.83 -33.20 -0.69
N ALA A 7 -31.53 -33.49 -0.72
CA ALA A 7 -30.52 -32.66 -0.04
C ALA A 7 -30.19 -31.43 -0.91
N LEU A 8 -30.55 -30.25 -0.42
CA LEU A 8 -30.23 -28.97 -1.06
C LEU A 8 -28.77 -28.61 -0.77
N VAL A 9 -27.89 -28.79 -1.77
CA VAL A 9 -26.48 -28.39 -1.67
C VAL A 9 -26.39 -26.90 -2.00
N LEU A 10 -26.27 -26.06 -0.98
CA LEU A 10 -26.03 -24.63 -1.16
C LEU A 10 -24.58 -24.39 -1.60
N PRO A 11 -24.32 -23.66 -2.70
CA PRO A 11 -22.97 -23.29 -3.07
C PRO A 11 -22.44 -22.28 -2.04
N LEU A 12 -21.35 -22.63 -1.35
CA LEU A 12 -20.56 -21.64 -0.61
C LEU A 12 -19.96 -20.68 -1.64
N SER A 13 -20.52 -19.47 -1.74
CA SER A 13 -19.87 -18.38 -2.44
C SER A 13 -18.55 -18.09 -1.73
N THR A 14 -17.44 -18.53 -2.32
CA THR A 14 -16.12 -18.04 -1.94
C THR A 14 -16.10 -16.56 -2.28
N ALA A 15 -16.23 -15.71 -1.25
CA ALA A 15 -15.97 -14.30 -1.39
C ALA A 15 -14.54 -14.20 -1.95
N SER A 16 -14.42 -13.83 -3.23
CA SER A 16 -13.16 -13.42 -3.81
C SER A 16 -12.66 -12.34 -2.88
N ALA A 17 -11.60 -12.62 -2.10
CA ALA A 17 -10.97 -11.61 -1.31
C ALA A 17 -10.56 -10.54 -2.31
N ALA A 18 -11.29 -9.42 -2.34
CA ALA A 18 -10.88 -8.23 -3.05
C ALA A 18 -9.40 -8.09 -2.75
N SER A 19 -8.59 -7.92 -3.80
CA SER A 19 -7.14 -7.92 -3.78
C SER A 19 -6.63 -6.79 -2.87
N SER A 20 -6.74 -7.07 -1.57
CA SER A 20 -6.63 -6.10 -0.51
C SER A 20 -5.16 -5.79 -0.34
N ILE A 21 -4.90 -4.49 -0.32
CA ILE A 21 -3.57 -3.96 -0.03
C ILE A 21 -3.14 -4.26 1.41
N GLU A 22 -4.05 -4.69 2.28
CA GLU A 22 -3.77 -5.02 3.67
C GLU A 22 -2.63 -6.02 3.84
N GLY A 23 -1.82 -5.75 4.87
CA GLY A 23 -0.64 -6.54 5.21
C GLY A 23 0.66 -5.74 5.12
N THR A 24 1.77 -6.47 5.15
CA THR A 24 3.12 -5.91 5.12
C THR A 24 3.76 -6.11 3.74
N TRP A 25 4.40 -5.06 3.26
CA TRP A 25 5.05 -5.01 1.96
C TRP A 25 6.47 -4.47 2.12
N SER A 26 7.38 -4.89 1.25
CA SER A 26 8.72 -4.30 1.23
C SER A 26 9.36 -4.35 -0.14
N GLY A 27 10.32 -3.47 -0.37
CA GLY A 27 11.07 -3.45 -1.62
C GLY A 27 11.93 -2.19 -1.71
N SER A 28 12.20 -1.75 -2.93
CA SER A 28 13.10 -0.63 -3.16
C SER A 28 12.72 0.16 -4.41
N GLY A 29 13.37 1.30 -4.57
CA GLY A 29 13.23 2.15 -5.74
C GLY A 29 14.16 3.35 -5.66
N THR A 30 13.70 4.48 -6.18
CA THR A 30 14.51 5.68 -6.31
C THR A 30 13.74 6.89 -5.79
N ALA A 31 14.33 7.60 -4.84
CA ALA A 31 13.90 8.91 -4.39
C ALA A 31 14.67 10.00 -5.13
N HIS A 32 13.99 11.11 -5.41
CA HIS A 32 14.51 12.32 -6.03
C HIS A 32 14.23 13.45 -5.04
N PRO A 33 15.14 13.69 -4.08
CA PRO A 33 15.07 14.85 -3.20
C PRO A 33 15.03 16.14 -4.03
N LYS A 34 14.34 17.17 -3.54
CA LYS A 34 14.27 18.47 -4.22
C LYS A 34 15.66 19.08 -4.42
N ASP A 35 16.49 19.04 -3.38
CA ASP A 35 17.80 19.68 -3.32
C ASP A 35 18.92 18.63 -3.26
N GLY A 36 18.90 17.65 -4.17
CA GLY A 36 19.88 16.57 -4.13
C GLY A 36 19.90 15.69 -5.38
N LYS A 37 20.83 14.74 -5.40
CA LYS A 37 20.91 13.73 -6.45
C LYS A 37 19.89 12.61 -6.18
N PRO A 38 19.38 11.94 -7.22
CA PRO A 38 18.56 10.75 -7.05
C PRO A 38 19.31 9.70 -6.21
N GLU A 39 18.59 9.07 -5.28
CA GLU A 39 19.16 8.09 -4.36
C GLU A 39 18.31 6.83 -4.29
N ARG A 40 18.97 5.69 -4.03
CA ARG A 40 18.28 4.42 -3.80
C ARG A 40 17.59 4.46 -2.44
N VAL A 41 16.33 4.03 -2.43
CA VAL A 41 15.52 3.94 -1.21
C VAL A 41 14.98 2.51 -1.07
N SER A 42 15.08 1.97 0.14
CA SER A 42 14.43 0.73 0.56
C SER A 42 13.27 1.06 1.47
N CYS A 43 12.13 0.39 1.31
CA CYS A 43 10.94 0.66 2.13
C CYS A 43 10.30 -0.62 2.64
N ARG A 44 9.77 -0.54 3.85
CA ARG A 44 8.81 -1.47 4.43
C ARG A 44 7.54 -0.70 4.77
N VAL A 45 6.39 -1.17 4.28
CA VAL A 45 5.10 -0.50 4.46
C VAL A 45 4.09 -1.49 5.01
N THR A 46 3.33 -1.07 6.00
CA THR A 46 2.21 -1.83 6.55
C THR A 46 0.92 -1.06 6.28
N TYR A 47 -0.06 -1.73 5.69
CA TYR A 47 -1.41 -1.22 5.52
C TYR A 47 -2.33 -1.95 6.48
N LYS A 48 -3.18 -1.20 7.17
CA LYS A 48 -4.25 -1.75 8.02
C LYS A 48 -5.58 -1.14 7.59
N GLN A 49 -6.59 -1.97 7.38
CA GLN A 49 -7.91 -1.45 7.05
C GLN A 49 -8.45 -0.61 8.22
N GLN A 50 -9.09 0.53 7.92
CA GLN A 50 -9.68 1.45 8.91
C GLN A 50 -11.18 1.58 8.68
N SER A 51 -11.63 1.51 7.44
CA SER A 51 -13.03 1.38 7.03
C SER A 51 -13.10 0.59 5.72
N SER A 52 -14.29 0.47 5.10
CA SER A 52 -14.48 -0.33 3.89
C SER A 52 -13.42 -0.08 2.81
N ASN A 53 -13.12 1.19 2.51
CA ASN A 53 -12.22 1.56 1.42
C ASN A 53 -11.00 2.39 1.91
N VAL A 54 -10.82 2.56 3.22
CA VAL A 54 -9.74 3.39 3.79
C VAL A 54 -8.74 2.51 4.53
N TYR A 55 -7.46 2.74 4.25
CA TYR A 55 -6.34 2.00 4.82
C TYR A 55 -5.33 2.95 5.47
N GLY A 56 -5.02 2.72 6.73
CA GLY A 56 -3.94 3.42 7.43
C GLY A 56 -2.58 2.91 6.98
N ILE A 57 -1.61 3.82 6.84
CA ILE A 57 -0.25 3.53 6.39
C ILE A 57 0.72 3.70 7.57
N ARG A 58 1.63 2.74 7.74
CA ARG A 58 2.90 2.93 8.46
C ARG A 58 4.04 2.52 7.55
N ALA A 59 4.93 3.45 7.22
CA ALA A 59 6.06 3.21 6.33
C ALA A 59 7.37 3.54 7.04
N THR A 60 8.35 2.68 6.84
CA THR A 60 9.75 2.95 7.16
C THR A 60 10.54 2.85 5.86
N CYS A 61 11.19 3.92 5.46
CA CYS A 61 12.06 3.96 4.30
C CYS A 61 13.49 4.35 4.72
N ALA A 62 14.49 3.80 4.04
CA ALA A 62 15.90 4.07 4.31
C ALA A 62 16.67 4.25 3.00
N THR A 63 17.49 5.28 2.96
CA THR A 63 18.52 5.53 1.94
C THR A 63 19.90 5.24 2.53
N SER A 64 20.98 5.52 1.81
CA SER A 64 22.34 5.34 2.33
C SER A 64 22.66 6.26 3.52
N SER A 65 21.98 7.40 3.62
CA SER A 65 22.28 8.46 4.58
C SER A 65 21.18 8.66 5.61
N ASN A 66 19.94 8.26 5.33
CA ASN A 66 18.78 8.62 6.14
C ASN A 66 17.81 7.47 6.32
N LYS A 67 17.17 7.42 7.50
CA LYS A 67 15.99 6.59 7.77
C LYS A 67 14.80 7.49 8.08
N ILE A 68 13.67 7.18 7.48
CA ILE A 68 12.46 7.98 7.49
C ILE A 68 11.30 7.10 7.94
N ASN A 69 10.53 7.56 8.91
CA ASN A 69 9.27 6.94 9.32
C ASN A 69 8.11 7.85 8.95
N GLN A 70 7.07 7.28 8.36
CA GLN A 70 5.93 8.02 7.85
C GLN A 70 4.63 7.30 8.22
N THR A 71 3.59 8.09 8.45
CA THR A 71 2.23 7.62 8.65
C THR A 71 1.34 8.22 7.58
N GLY A 72 0.15 7.67 7.36
CA GLY A 72 -0.74 8.22 6.35
C GLY A 72 -2.03 7.44 6.21
N SER A 73 -2.77 7.76 5.15
CA SER A 73 -3.98 7.02 4.78
C SER A 73 -4.10 6.91 3.27
N LEU A 74 -4.72 5.83 2.82
CA LEU A 74 -5.09 5.57 1.44
C LEU A 74 -6.59 5.33 1.32
N LEU A 75 -7.19 5.88 0.29
CA LEU A 75 -8.52 5.53 -0.21
C LEU A 75 -8.37 4.62 -1.42
N GLU A 76 -9.08 3.50 -1.43
CA GLU A 76 -9.29 2.68 -2.62
C GLU A 76 -10.25 3.40 -3.58
N VAL A 77 -9.75 3.79 -4.75
CA VAL A 77 -10.53 4.54 -5.75
C VAL A 77 -10.98 3.68 -6.92
N ASN A 78 -10.30 2.56 -7.14
CA ASN A 78 -10.68 1.51 -8.08
C ASN A 78 -10.12 0.19 -7.54
N PRO A 79 -10.61 -0.96 -8.03
CA PRO A 79 -9.97 -2.24 -7.75
C PRO A 79 -8.47 -2.14 -8.06
N ASN A 80 -7.63 -2.43 -7.06
CA ASN A 80 -6.17 -2.35 -7.12
C ASN A 80 -5.53 -0.96 -7.21
N ARG A 81 -6.29 0.14 -7.12
CA ARG A 81 -5.73 1.51 -7.16
C ARG A 81 -6.10 2.28 -5.91
N TYR A 82 -5.07 2.85 -5.29
CA TYR A 82 -5.19 3.56 -4.04
C TYR A 82 -4.52 4.92 -4.14
N VAL A 83 -5.11 5.93 -3.52
CA VAL A 83 -4.56 7.29 -3.46
C VAL A 83 -4.75 7.84 -2.06
N GLY A 84 -3.81 8.68 -1.63
CA GLY A 84 -3.95 9.37 -0.36
C GLY A 84 -2.70 10.13 -0.04
N ASP A 85 -2.43 10.27 1.26
CA ASP A 85 -1.40 11.16 1.75
C ASP A 85 -0.54 10.46 2.81
N PHE A 86 0.69 10.93 2.94
CA PHE A 86 1.59 10.57 4.02
C PHE A 86 2.04 11.82 4.75
N TYR A 87 2.47 11.64 5.99
CA TYR A 87 3.10 12.62 6.84
C TYR A 87 4.43 12.07 7.37
N ASN A 88 5.47 12.90 7.33
CA ASN A 88 6.76 12.64 7.91
C ASN A 88 7.02 13.65 9.03
N ALA A 89 6.91 13.18 10.27
CA ALA A 89 7.08 14.02 11.46
C ALA A 89 8.49 14.61 11.59
N GLN A 90 9.53 13.89 11.14
CA GLN A 90 10.92 14.34 11.28
C GLN A 90 11.22 15.63 10.50
N TYR A 91 10.52 15.84 9.39
CA TYR A 91 10.71 17.00 8.52
C TYR A 91 9.48 17.89 8.41
N ASP A 92 8.47 17.61 9.24
CA ASP A 92 7.15 18.24 9.23
C ASP A 92 6.60 18.44 7.81
N VAL A 93 6.59 17.34 7.04
CA VAL A 93 6.19 17.38 5.63
C VAL A 93 5.13 16.35 5.32
N SER A 94 4.09 16.80 4.62
CA SER A 94 3.08 15.95 4.02
C SER A 94 3.30 15.81 2.52
N GLY A 95 2.80 14.72 1.96
CA GLY A 95 2.87 14.46 0.53
C GLY A 95 1.79 13.51 0.06
N ARG A 96 1.67 13.39 -1.26
CA ARG A 96 0.73 12.51 -1.92
C ARG A 96 1.38 11.15 -2.17
N VAL A 97 0.58 10.09 -2.08
CA VAL A 97 0.96 8.73 -2.47
C VAL A 97 -0.08 8.15 -3.42
N ARG A 98 0.38 7.41 -4.43
CA ARG A 98 -0.46 6.61 -5.33
C ARG A 98 0.08 5.19 -5.38
N VAL A 99 -0.81 4.22 -5.33
CA VAL A 99 -0.46 2.79 -5.36
C VAL A 99 -1.26 2.09 -6.44
N THR A 100 -0.60 1.23 -7.20
CA THR A 100 -1.24 0.24 -8.07
C THR A 100 -0.76 -1.15 -7.70
N VAL A 101 -1.69 -2.05 -7.42
CA VAL A 101 -1.43 -3.44 -7.03
C VAL A 101 -1.59 -4.37 -8.25
N SER A 102 -0.70 -5.35 -8.38
CA SER A 102 -0.77 -6.43 -9.36
C SER A 102 -0.26 -7.71 -8.70
N GLY A 103 -1.21 -8.58 -8.29
CA GLY A 103 -0.93 -9.78 -7.51
C GLY A 103 -0.20 -9.46 -6.20
N SER A 104 0.95 -10.09 -5.99
CA SER A 104 1.81 -9.86 -4.82
C SER A 104 2.79 -8.69 -4.97
N THR A 105 2.55 -7.79 -5.93
CA THR A 105 3.42 -6.66 -6.25
C THR A 105 2.63 -5.37 -6.22
N GLN A 106 3.26 -4.29 -5.80
CA GLN A 106 2.70 -2.95 -5.96
C GLN A 106 3.76 -1.96 -6.43
N ASN A 107 3.33 -1.05 -7.28
CA ASN A 107 4.09 0.14 -7.64
C ASN A 107 3.52 1.32 -6.86
N VAL A 108 4.39 1.99 -6.12
CA VAL A 108 4.05 3.16 -5.30
C VAL A 108 4.80 4.35 -5.86
N SER A 109 4.09 5.44 -6.13
CA SER A 109 4.70 6.75 -6.34
C SER A 109 4.35 7.69 -5.19
N PHE A 110 5.29 8.55 -4.84
CA PHE A 110 5.11 9.55 -3.80
C PHE A 110 5.69 10.89 -4.22
N GLU A 111 5.11 11.97 -3.71
CA GLU A 111 5.53 13.34 -4.00
C GLU A 111 5.22 14.25 -2.82
N SER A 112 6.13 15.18 -2.55
CA SER A 112 6.01 16.22 -1.52
C SER A 112 6.82 17.44 -1.93
N PRO A 113 6.69 18.57 -1.21
CA PRO A 113 7.56 19.73 -1.43
C PRO A 113 9.06 19.44 -1.25
N ARG A 114 9.44 18.34 -0.60
CA ARG A 114 10.84 17.95 -0.36
C ARG A 114 11.39 16.93 -1.36
N GLY A 115 10.56 16.42 -2.27
CA GLY A 115 10.98 15.47 -3.29
C GLY A 115 9.89 14.48 -3.69
N ARG A 116 10.24 13.62 -4.65
CA ARG A 116 9.36 12.62 -5.24
C ARG A 116 10.07 11.30 -5.46
N GLY A 117 9.35 10.23 -5.76
CA GLY A 117 9.98 8.97 -6.08
C GLY A 117 9.02 7.86 -6.40
N THR A 118 9.60 6.71 -6.70
CA THR A 118 8.86 5.47 -6.96
C THR A 118 9.53 4.31 -6.24
N VAL A 119 8.73 3.39 -5.73
CA VAL A 119 9.19 2.11 -5.17
C VAL A 119 8.31 0.97 -5.65
N THR A 120 8.95 -0.16 -5.94
CA THR A 120 8.25 -1.41 -6.18
C THR A 120 8.35 -2.26 -4.93
N LEU A 121 7.20 -2.66 -4.38
CA LEU A 121 7.11 -3.43 -3.16
C LEU A 121 6.49 -4.79 -3.47
N ARG A 122 6.93 -5.82 -2.75
CA ARG A 122 6.37 -7.18 -2.77
C ARG A 122 5.72 -7.48 -1.43
N LYS A 123 4.63 -8.23 -1.45
CA LYS A 123 3.94 -8.71 -0.25
C LYS A 123 4.88 -9.65 0.52
N ARG A 124 4.90 -9.53 1.85
CA ARG A 124 5.70 -10.37 2.76
C ARG A 124 4.90 -11.55 3.27
#